data_AF-A0A3L7QZ46-F1
#
_entry.id   AF-A0A3L7QZ46-F1
#
_cell.length_a   1.000
_cell.length_b   1.000
_cell.length_c   1.000
_cell.angle_alpha   90.00
_cell.angle_beta   90.00
_cell.angle_gamma   90.00
#
_symmetry.space_group_name_H-M   'P 1'
#
loop_
_entity.id
_entity.type
_entity.pdbx_description
1 polymer ?
#
loop_
_entity_poly.entity_id
_entity_poly.type
_entity_poly.pdbx_seq_one_letter_code
_entity_poly.pdbx_strand_id
1 'polypeptide(L)'
;MQVFLHPRPRWGPPRHRSRSILVTVKESDRLPRNQISQPSSMCAFLARASLLRFVSCALARSECARMSNARRDRNTTLHRKLHMTRPTLTLASALLVASIVSFLTSCNTANTIRVNGPANADGTIPYRQIINNSWLHSKANVIAVREATVNGDMMRVAVDVYSDQNSTKRFSYRFDWLDAASMPVASATNSLTSVTINPKETITLTAVAPSPVATQWRLTFLDSNG
;
A
#
# COMPACT_ATOMS: atom_id res chain seq x y z
N MET A 1 -38.30 -62.40 38.75
CA MET A 1 -37.43 -61.42 38.06
C MET A 1 -37.14 -61.96 36.67
N GLN A 2 -37.74 -61.37 35.63
CA GLN A 2 -37.63 -61.83 34.24
C GLN A 2 -36.79 -60.81 33.46
N VAL A 3 -35.62 -61.23 32.99
CA VAL A 3 -34.65 -60.38 32.28
C VAL A 3 -34.97 -60.46 30.78
N PHE A 4 -35.38 -59.33 30.21
CA PHE A 4 -35.60 -59.15 28.78
C PHE A 4 -34.25 -58.88 28.09
N LEU A 5 -33.81 -59.79 27.20
CA LEU A 5 -32.64 -59.58 26.35
C LEU A 5 -33.11 -59.11 24.97
N HIS A 6 -32.76 -57.87 24.60
CA HIS A 6 -32.97 -57.36 23.25
C HIS A 6 -31.86 -57.86 22.29
N PRO A 7 -32.21 -58.22 21.03
CA PRO A 7 -31.22 -58.61 20.03
C PRO A 7 -30.47 -57.40 19.47
N ARG A 8 -29.13 -57.55 19.32
CA ARG A 8 -28.28 -56.54 18.69
C ARG A 8 -28.41 -56.56 17.17
N PRO A 9 -28.37 -55.39 16.48
CA PRO A 9 -28.36 -55.32 15.03
C PRO A 9 -27.02 -55.78 14.44
N ARG A 10 -27.10 -56.56 13.37
CA ARG A 10 -26.00 -57.16 12.62
C ARG A 10 -25.48 -56.15 11.59
N TRP A 11 -24.32 -55.56 11.85
CA TRP A 11 -23.60 -54.71 10.89
C TRP A 11 -22.97 -55.58 9.79
N GLY A 12 -23.38 -55.37 8.54
CA GLY A 12 -22.74 -55.94 7.36
C GLY A 12 -21.77 -54.95 6.72
N PRO A 13 -20.66 -55.41 6.10
CA PRO A 13 -19.69 -54.52 5.47
C PRO A 13 -20.25 -53.90 4.17
N PRO A 14 -19.85 -52.66 3.83
CA PRO A 14 -20.31 -51.98 2.62
C PRO A 14 -19.67 -52.59 1.38
N ARG A 15 -20.50 -52.90 0.37
CA ARG A 15 -20.04 -53.33 -0.96
C ARG A 15 -19.53 -52.11 -1.73
N HIS A 16 -18.22 -52.01 -1.93
CA HIS A 16 -17.62 -51.09 -2.89
C HIS A 16 -18.02 -51.49 -4.32
N ARG A 17 -18.87 -50.69 -4.96
CA ARG A 17 -19.02 -50.71 -6.43
C ARG A 17 -17.85 -49.94 -7.04
N SER A 18 -16.89 -50.66 -7.58
CA SER A 18 -15.91 -50.13 -8.52
C SER A 18 -16.64 -49.66 -9.78
N ARG A 19 -16.81 -48.34 -9.94
CA ARG A 19 -17.12 -47.74 -11.23
C ARG A 19 -15.80 -47.25 -11.82
N SER A 20 -15.28 -48.01 -12.76
CA SER A 20 -14.20 -47.57 -13.65
C SER A 20 -14.73 -46.41 -14.51
N ILE A 21 -14.39 -45.18 -14.13
CA ILE A 21 -14.64 -43.99 -14.94
C ILE A 21 -13.49 -43.90 -15.93
N LEU A 22 -13.82 -44.13 -17.21
CA LEU A 22 -12.95 -43.90 -18.35
C LEU A 22 -12.72 -42.38 -18.46
N VAL A 23 -11.56 -41.89 -18.01
CA VAL A 23 -11.17 -40.49 -18.18
C VAL A 23 -10.60 -40.34 -19.60
N THR A 24 -11.39 -39.82 -20.51
CA THR A 24 -10.90 -39.26 -21.78
C THR A 24 -10.03 -38.05 -21.49
N VAL A 25 -8.71 -38.21 -21.67
CA VAL A 25 -7.74 -37.12 -21.65
C VAL A 25 -8.01 -36.24 -22.87
N LYS A 26 -8.61 -35.07 -22.63
CA LYS A 26 -8.71 -34.01 -23.63
C LYS A 26 -7.49 -33.12 -23.47
N GLU A 27 -6.42 -33.52 -24.15
CA GLU A 27 -5.29 -32.66 -24.52
C GLU A 27 -5.85 -31.45 -25.28
N SER A 28 -5.75 -30.25 -24.69
CA SER A 28 -5.94 -29.01 -25.42
C SER A 28 -5.07 -27.94 -24.78
N ASP A 29 -3.85 -27.88 -25.29
CA ASP A 29 -3.02 -26.69 -25.35
C ASP A 29 -3.86 -25.40 -25.41
N ARG A 30 -3.63 -24.51 -24.44
CA ARG A 30 -3.62 -23.05 -24.61
C ARG A 30 -3.12 -22.41 -23.33
N LEU A 31 -1.81 -22.18 -23.28
CA LEU A 31 -1.20 -21.18 -22.40
C LEU A 31 -1.84 -19.81 -22.68
N PRO A 32 -2.36 -19.08 -21.68
CA PRO A 32 -2.55 -17.65 -21.82
C PRO A 32 -1.18 -16.98 -21.73
N ARG A 33 -0.53 -16.87 -22.89
CA ARG A 33 0.47 -15.86 -23.17
C ARG A 33 -0.23 -14.49 -23.07
N ASN A 34 0.43 -13.53 -22.43
CA ASN A 34 0.21 -12.09 -22.58
C ASN A 34 -0.85 -11.42 -21.67
N GLN A 35 -0.46 -11.06 -20.45
CA GLN A 35 -0.93 -9.80 -19.87
C GLN A 35 0.17 -8.76 -20.07
N ILE A 36 -0.14 -7.88 -21.02
CA ILE A 36 0.68 -6.85 -21.59
C ILE A 36 1.07 -5.86 -20.50
N SER A 37 2.38 -5.71 -20.32
CA SER A 37 3.03 -4.57 -19.69
C SER A 37 2.46 -3.27 -20.26
N GLN A 38 1.80 -2.47 -19.42
CA GLN A 38 1.56 -1.07 -19.77
C GLN A 38 2.90 -0.31 -19.76
N PRO A 39 3.19 0.50 -20.78
CA PRO A 39 4.42 1.26 -20.87
C PRO A 39 4.48 2.31 -19.77
N SER A 40 5.54 2.19 -18.97
CA SER A 40 6.28 3.24 -18.29
C SER A 40 5.83 4.68 -18.61
N SER A 41 5.10 5.30 -17.69
CA SER A 41 5.14 6.76 -17.50
C SER A 41 6.46 7.16 -16.83
N MET A 42 7.57 6.84 -17.50
CA MET A 42 8.89 7.40 -17.22
C MET A 42 9.01 8.73 -17.96
N CYS A 43 8.52 9.83 -17.37
CA CYS A 43 8.89 11.16 -17.87
C CYS A 43 8.81 12.31 -16.87
N ALA A 44 8.48 12.09 -15.59
CA ALA A 44 8.26 13.21 -14.66
C ALA A 44 9.27 13.34 -13.49
N PHE A 45 10.22 12.42 -13.31
CA PHE A 45 11.04 12.40 -12.09
C PHE A 45 12.53 12.76 -12.23
N LEU A 46 13.05 12.98 -13.44
CA LEU A 46 14.44 13.44 -13.64
C LEU A 46 14.59 14.96 -13.84
N ALA A 47 13.54 15.75 -13.63
CA ALA A 47 13.63 17.23 -13.67
C ALA A 47 13.66 17.89 -12.27
N ARG A 48 13.49 17.14 -11.18
CA ARG A 48 13.37 17.72 -9.82
C ARG A 48 14.61 17.59 -8.94
N ALA A 49 15.61 16.78 -9.32
CA ALA A 49 16.84 16.63 -8.53
C ALA A 49 17.92 17.67 -8.88
N SER A 50 17.88 18.31 -10.05
CA SER A 50 18.91 19.29 -10.47
C SER A 50 18.64 20.73 -10.04
N LEU A 51 17.39 21.10 -9.72
CA LEU A 51 17.05 22.46 -9.32
C LEU A 51 17.36 22.77 -7.85
N LEU A 52 17.44 21.75 -6.98
CA LEU A 52 17.76 21.91 -5.56
C LEU A 52 19.25 22.24 -5.29
N ARG A 53 20.16 21.93 -6.23
CA ARG A 53 21.58 22.32 -6.10
C ARG A 53 21.86 23.76 -6.53
N PHE A 54 21.05 24.34 -7.42
CA PHE A 54 21.27 25.72 -7.87
C PHE A 54 20.78 26.76 -6.85
N VAL A 55 19.69 26.50 -6.12
CA VAL A 55 19.16 27.45 -5.13
C VAL A 55 20.06 27.54 -3.89
N SER A 56 20.67 26.43 -3.44
CA SER A 56 21.62 26.46 -2.32
C SER A 56 22.91 27.24 -2.65
N CYS A 57 23.33 27.28 -3.92
CA CYS A 57 24.53 28.03 -4.31
C CYS A 57 24.28 29.55 -4.43
N ALA A 58 23.02 29.95 -4.70
CA ALA A 58 22.64 31.36 -4.81
C ALA A 58 22.51 32.05 -3.45
N LEU A 59 22.04 31.35 -2.40
CA LEU A 59 21.95 31.94 -1.06
C LEU A 59 23.32 32.08 -0.36
N ALA A 60 24.26 31.15 -0.59
CA ALA A 60 25.58 31.18 0.05
C ALA A 60 26.51 32.30 -0.46
N ARG A 61 26.26 32.88 -1.65
CA ARG A 61 27.05 34.03 -2.16
C ARG A 61 26.63 35.37 -1.58
N SER A 62 25.46 35.46 -0.94
CA SER A 62 24.97 36.73 -0.38
C SER A 62 25.60 37.09 0.97
N GLU A 63 26.11 36.11 1.72
CA GLU A 63 26.72 36.35 3.03
C GLU A 63 28.25 36.61 2.96
N CYS A 64 28.96 36.07 1.97
CA CYS A 64 30.40 36.35 1.79
C CYS A 64 30.71 37.76 1.28
N ALA A 65 29.77 38.45 0.64
CA ALA A 65 29.96 39.84 0.20
C ALA A 65 29.77 40.88 1.33
N ARG A 66 29.34 40.46 2.52
CA ARG A 66 29.05 41.37 3.65
C ARG A 66 30.18 41.54 4.66
N MET A 67 31.29 40.81 4.52
CA MET A 67 32.38 40.79 5.52
C MET A 67 33.72 41.40 5.07
N SER A 68 33.77 42.15 3.96
CA SER A 68 35.03 42.74 3.44
C SER A 68 35.16 44.26 3.57
N ASN A 69 34.20 45.00 4.13
CA ASN A 69 34.24 46.47 4.11
C ASN A 69 34.06 47.15 5.47
N ALA A 70 34.67 46.59 6.52
CA ALA A 70 34.74 47.23 7.84
C ALA A 70 36.20 47.54 8.24
N ARG A 71 36.94 48.26 7.40
CA ARG A 71 38.25 48.85 7.78
C ARG A 71 38.65 50.05 6.92
N ARG A 72 37.90 51.15 7.03
CA ARG A 72 38.19 52.56 6.63
C ARG A 72 36.87 53.31 6.82
N ASP A 73 36.72 54.45 7.49
CA ASP A 73 37.62 55.55 7.77
C ASP A 73 37.18 56.29 9.05
N ARG A 74 38.14 56.99 9.65
CA ARG A 74 37.95 57.99 10.70
C ARG A 74 37.51 59.32 10.06
N ASN A 75 36.67 60.06 10.80
CA ASN A 75 36.41 61.50 10.73
C ASN A 75 35.87 62.10 9.40
N THR A 76 34.62 62.60 9.45
CA THR A 76 34.30 64.03 9.20
C THR A 76 32.79 64.31 9.34
N THR A 77 32.47 65.20 10.28
CA THR A 77 31.58 66.37 10.17
C THR A 77 30.22 66.26 9.45
N LEU A 78 29.15 66.30 10.25
CA LEU A 78 27.93 67.14 10.13
C LEU A 78 27.49 67.60 8.72
N HIS A 79 26.37 67.07 8.23
CA HIS A 79 25.10 67.79 8.06
C HIS A 79 24.13 67.02 7.14
N ARG A 80 22.90 66.85 7.64
CA ARG A 80 21.64 67.06 6.91
C ARG A 80 21.41 66.23 5.63
N LYS A 81 20.64 65.15 5.78
CA LYS A 81 19.30 65.01 5.15
C LYS A 81 18.70 63.66 5.52
N LEU A 82 17.69 63.68 6.37
CA LEU A 82 16.75 62.58 6.53
C LEU A 82 15.94 62.49 5.22
N HIS A 83 16.47 61.77 4.24
CA HIS A 83 15.67 61.33 3.10
C HIS A 83 14.84 60.13 3.55
N MET A 84 13.60 60.48 3.85
CA MET A 84 12.41 59.65 3.99
C MET A 84 12.29 58.68 2.80
N THR A 85 12.93 57.52 2.89
CA THR A 85 12.74 56.40 1.95
C THR A 85 11.54 55.58 2.40
N ARG A 86 10.50 55.64 1.57
CA ARG A 86 9.18 55.03 1.74
C ARG A 86 9.27 53.50 1.88
N PRO A 87 8.63 52.89 2.90
CA PRO A 87 8.55 51.44 3.05
C PRO A 87 7.41 50.88 2.17
N THR A 88 7.62 50.81 0.86
CA THR A 88 6.60 50.29 -0.09
C THR A 88 7.17 49.19 -0.97
N LEU A 89 7.82 48.18 -0.38
CA LEU A 89 8.38 47.06 -1.15
C LEU A 89 8.51 45.75 -0.34
N THR A 90 7.65 45.53 0.65
CA THR A 90 7.67 44.31 1.50
C THR A 90 6.45 43.41 1.36
N LEU A 91 5.40 43.84 0.65
CA LEU A 91 4.17 43.04 0.50
C LEU A 91 4.18 42.12 -0.73
N ALA A 92 4.88 42.51 -1.82
CA ALA A 92 4.92 41.71 -3.05
C ALA A 92 5.78 40.44 -2.93
N SER A 93 6.83 40.46 -2.10
CA SER A 93 7.71 39.30 -1.88
C SER A 93 7.09 38.23 -0.99
N ALA A 94 6.25 38.62 -0.03
CA ALA A 94 5.56 37.68 0.87
C ALA A 94 4.51 36.80 0.14
N LEU A 95 3.85 37.34 -0.89
CA LEU A 95 2.85 36.61 -1.68
C LEU A 95 3.49 35.55 -2.60
N LEU A 96 4.71 35.79 -3.10
CA LEU A 96 5.39 34.88 -4.01
C LEU A 96 5.95 33.64 -3.27
N VAL A 97 6.42 33.81 -2.02
CA VAL A 97 6.87 32.70 -1.17
C VAL A 97 5.68 31.84 -0.69
N ALA A 98 4.52 32.45 -0.40
CA ALA A 98 3.33 31.72 0.04
C ALA A 98 2.79 30.74 -1.03
N SER A 99 2.86 31.10 -2.32
CA SER A 99 2.39 30.25 -3.42
C SER A 99 3.20 28.97 -3.64
N ILE A 100 4.47 28.92 -3.21
CA ILE A 100 5.35 27.76 -3.42
C ILE A 100 5.09 26.69 -2.34
N VAL A 101 4.62 27.08 -1.16
CA VAL A 101 4.43 26.17 -0.01
C VAL A 101 3.13 25.35 -0.12
N SER A 102 2.16 25.78 -0.92
CA SER A 102 0.86 25.10 -1.06
C SER A 102 0.89 23.78 -1.84
N PHE A 103 2.00 23.44 -2.51
CA PHE A 103 2.12 22.20 -3.31
C PHE A 103 2.69 20.99 -2.55
N LEU A 104 2.97 21.14 -1.25
CA LEU A 104 3.54 20.06 -0.42
C LEU A 104 2.48 19.26 0.35
N THR A 105 1.20 19.33 -0.05
CA THR A 105 0.19 18.40 0.48
C THR A 105 0.56 16.98 0.03
N SER A 106 1.27 16.27 0.91
CA SER A 106 1.66 14.87 0.74
C SER A 106 0.41 14.03 0.53
N CYS A 107 0.18 13.63 -0.72
CA CYS A 107 -0.85 12.67 -1.05
C CYS A 107 -0.33 11.30 -0.57
N ASN A 108 -0.84 10.79 0.54
CA ASN A 108 -0.58 9.41 0.95
C ASN A 108 -1.27 8.47 -0.05
N THR A 109 -0.51 8.06 -1.06
CA THR A 109 -0.98 7.14 -2.09
C THR A 109 -1.08 5.72 -1.54
N ALA A 110 -2.20 5.05 -1.76
CA ALA A 110 -2.47 3.71 -1.27
C ALA A 110 -2.75 2.74 -2.42
N ASN A 111 -2.36 1.49 -2.27
CA ASN A 111 -2.73 0.39 -3.16
C ASN A 111 -3.81 -0.46 -2.49
N THR A 112 -4.79 -0.94 -3.25
CA THR A 112 -5.90 -1.73 -2.68
C THR A 112 -6.06 -3.05 -3.40
N ILE A 113 -6.45 -4.09 -2.66
CA ILE A 113 -6.67 -5.44 -3.15
C ILE A 113 -8.07 -5.87 -2.75
N ARG A 114 -8.80 -6.43 -3.71
CA ARG A 114 -10.16 -6.95 -3.53
C ARG A 114 -10.31 -8.29 -4.23
N VAL A 115 -11.22 -9.11 -3.72
CA VAL A 115 -11.65 -10.34 -4.38
C VAL A 115 -12.30 -10.01 -5.73
N ASN A 116 -12.03 -10.82 -6.75
CA ASN A 116 -12.49 -10.63 -8.12
C ASN A 116 -13.22 -11.89 -8.62
N GLY A 117 -14.26 -12.29 -7.90
CA GLY A 117 -15.11 -13.44 -8.23
C GLY A 117 -15.02 -14.60 -7.23
N PRO A 118 -15.76 -15.69 -7.47
CA PRO A 118 -15.73 -16.87 -6.60
C PRO A 118 -14.38 -17.59 -6.68
N ALA A 119 -14.10 -18.43 -5.68
CA ALA A 119 -12.94 -19.31 -5.70
C ALA A 119 -12.94 -20.20 -6.97
N ASN A 120 -11.75 -20.38 -7.54
CA ASN A 120 -11.53 -21.29 -8.65
C ASN A 120 -11.63 -22.75 -8.17
N ALA A 121 -11.74 -23.70 -9.11
CA ALA A 121 -11.85 -25.13 -8.80
C ALA A 121 -10.63 -25.72 -8.07
N ASP A 122 -9.47 -25.07 -8.19
CA ASP A 122 -8.22 -25.40 -7.48
C ASP A 122 -8.14 -24.80 -6.06
N GLY A 123 -9.17 -24.06 -5.63
CA GLY A 123 -9.21 -23.37 -4.34
C GLY A 123 -8.50 -22.00 -4.34
N THR A 124 -7.96 -21.56 -5.47
CA THR A 124 -7.33 -20.24 -5.59
C THR A 124 -8.40 -19.14 -5.61
N ILE A 125 -8.19 -18.07 -4.83
CA ILE A 125 -9.11 -16.93 -4.81
C ILE A 125 -8.66 -15.90 -5.85
N PRO A 126 -9.44 -15.65 -6.91
CA PRO A 126 -9.09 -14.60 -7.87
C PRO A 126 -9.19 -13.24 -7.18
N TYR A 127 -8.17 -12.40 -7.36
CA TYR A 127 -8.11 -11.07 -6.79
C TYR A 127 -7.70 -10.03 -7.82
N ARG A 128 -8.04 -8.78 -7.56
CA ARG A 128 -7.65 -7.62 -8.34
C ARG A 128 -6.85 -6.67 -7.45
N GLN A 129 -5.66 -6.29 -7.91
CA GLN A 129 -4.91 -5.19 -7.33
C GLN A 129 -5.20 -3.89 -8.08
N ILE A 130 -5.50 -2.82 -7.35
CA ILE A 130 -5.61 -1.46 -7.85
C ILE A 130 -4.34 -0.74 -7.39
N ILE A 131 -3.43 -0.52 -8.35
CA ILE A 131 -2.10 0.04 -8.11
C ILE A 131 -2.15 1.54 -8.43
N ASN A 132 -2.19 2.36 -7.39
CA ASN A 132 -2.13 3.82 -7.52
C ASN A 132 -0.71 4.34 -7.26
N ASN A 133 0.15 3.53 -6.63
CA ASN A 133 1.56 3.83 -6.40
C ASN A 133 2.43 2.62 -6.77
N SER A 134 3.20 2.76 -7.86
CA SER A 134 4.12 1.73 -8.35
C SER A 134 5.27 1.44 -7.37
N TRP A 135 5.75 2.44 -6.63
CA TRP A 135 6.78 2.25 -5.59
C TRP A 135 6.25 1.45 -4.40
N LEU A 136 4.99 1.68 -4.01
CA LEU A 136 4.36 0.87 -2.97
C LEU A 136 4.09 -0.55 -3.46
N HIS A 137 3.80 -0.73 -4.75
CA HIS A 137 3.61 -2.05 -5.35
C HIS A 137 4.91 -2.86 -5.40
N SER A 138 6.03 -2.23 -5.76
CA SER A 138 7.35 -2.86 -5.76
C SER A 138 7.74 -3.33 -4.34
N LYS A 139 7.42 -2.50 -3.35
CA LYS A 139 7.64 -2.78 -1.91
C LYS A 139 6.72 -3.84 -1.31
N ALA A 140 5.48 -3.95 -1.78
CA ALA A 140 4.46 -4.85 -1.25
C ALA A 140 3.53 -5.35 -2.39
N ASN A 141 3.98 -6.37 -3.10
CA ASN A 141 3.24 -7.01 -4.18
C ASN A 141 2.50 -8.25 -3.67
N VAL A 142 1.18 -8.32 -3.82
CA VAL A 142 0.44 -9.55 -3.51
C VAL A 142 0.70 -10.59 -4.58
N ILE A 143 1.13 -11.79 -4.17
CA ILE A 143 1.41 -12.90 -5.08
C ILE A 143 0.41 -14.05 -4.93
N ALA A 144 -0.19 -14.23 -3.76
CA ALA A 144 -1.21 -15.24 -3.52
C ALA A 144 -2.22 -14.80 -2.46
N VAL A 145 -3.44 -15.31 -2.58
CA VAL A 145 -4.55 -15.07 -1.66
C VAL A 145 -5.24 -16.39 -1.35
N ARG A 146 -5.49 -16.64 -0.07
CA ARG A 146 -6.17 -17.83 0.44
C ARG A 146 -7.22 -17.42 1.45
N GLU A 147 -8.35 -18.13 1.42
CA GLU A 147 -9.45 -17.96 2.36
C GLU A 147 -9.76 -19.28 3.05
N ALA A 148 -10.18 -19.21 4.31
CA ALA A 148 -10.63 -20.36 5.09
C ALA A 148 -11.74 -19.93 6.03
N THR A 149 -12.61 -20.87 6.40
CA THR A 149 -13.56 -20.67 7.49
C THR A 149 -12.92 -21.09 8.81
N VAL A 150 -13.02 -20.25 9.83
CA VAL A 150 -12.55 -20.50 11.19
C VAL A 150 -13.68 -20.27 12.19
N ASN A 151 -13.58 -20.89 13.37
CA ASN A 151 -14.55 -20.74 14.45
C ASN A 151 -16.02 -20.99 14.03
N GLY A 152 -16.23 -21.91 13.07
CA GLY A 152 -17.54 -22.31 12.56
C GLY A 152 -17.94 -21.61 11.26
N ASP A 153 -18.00 -20.28 11.27
CA ASP A 153 -18.60 -19.47 10.20
C ASP A 153 -17.87 -18.15 9.91
N MET A 154 -16.75 -17.86 10.60
CA MET A 154 -15.99 -16.64 10.35
C MET A 154 -14.95 -16.83 9.26
N MET A 155 -14.86 -15.86 8.35
CA MET A 155 -13.86 -15.87 7.29
C MET A 155 -12.48 -15.49 7.84
N ARG A 156 -11.45 -16.26 7.49
CA ARG A 156 -10.03 -15.95 7.66
C ARG A 156 -9.40 -15.78 6.30
N VAL A 157 -8.62 -14.72 6.14
CA VAL A 157 -7.86 -14.42 4.93
C VAL A 157 -6.37 -14.53 5.24
N ALA A 158 -5.62 -15.10 4.30
CA ALA A 158 -4.16 -15.10 4.28
C ALA A 158 -3.68 -14.60 2.92
N VAL A 159 -2.87 -13.54 2.94
CA VAL A 159 -2.34 -12.87 1.74
C VAL A 159 -0.82 -12.94 1.76
N ASP A 160 -0.23 -13.55 0.73
CA ASP A 160 1.21 -13.61 0.57
C ASP A 160 1.69 -12.36 -0.17
N VAL A 161 2.61 -11.64 0.47
CA VAL A 161 3.14 -10.36 0.00
C VAL A 161 4.63 -10.48 -0.21
N TYR A 162 5.06 -10.21 -1.43
CA TYR A 162 6.45 -10.22 -1.85
C TYR A 162 7.01 -8.80 -1.96
N SER A 163 8.29 -8.63 -1.57
CA SER A 163 9.04 -7.39 -1.77
C SER A 163 10.06 -7.56 -2.89
N ASP A 164 9.93 -6.77 -3.96
CA ASP A 164 10.94 -6.73 -5.02
C ASP A 164 12.16 -5.87 -4.67
N GLN A 165 12.21 -5.34 -3.45
CA GLN A 165 13.18 -4.34 -3.05
C GLN A 165 14.55 -4.95 -2.79
N ASN A 166 15.58 -4.11 -2.90
CA ASN A 166 16.96 -4.49 -2.62
C ASN A 166 17.42 -4.07 -1.21
N SER A 167 16.55 -3.47 -0.41
CA SER A 167 16.79 -3.10 0.99
C SER A 167 15.55 -3.43 1.82
N THR A 168 15.72 -3.61 3.13
CA THR A 168 14.59 -3.74 4.06
C THR A 168 13.69 -2.52 3.96
N LYS A 169 12.38 -2.74 3.93
CA LYS A 169 11.36 -1.70 3.83
C LYS A 169 10.28 -1.89 4.89
N ARG A 170 9.56 -0.81 5.19
CA ARG A 170 8.42 -0.82 6.12
C ARG A 170 7.19 -0.25 5.45
N PHE A 171 6.05 -0.94 5.49
CA PHE A 171 4.76 -0.41 5.05
C PHE A 171 3.70 -0.62 6.12
N SER A 172 2.56 0.04 5.96
CA SER A 172 1.38 -0.23 6.77
C SER A 172 0.28 -0.88 5.93
N TYR A 173 -0.55 -1.67 6.56
CA TYR A 173 -1.71 -2.29 5.93
C TYR A 173 -2.93 -2.28 6.85
N ARG A 174 -4.12 -2.41 6.27
CA ARG A 174 -5.36 -2.69 7.01
C ARG A 174 -6.28 -3.59 6.21
N PHE A 175 -7.11 -4.35 6.91
CA PHE A 175 -8.23 -5.10 6.33
C PHE A 175 -9.54 -4.39 6.66
N ASP A 176 -10.29 -4.02 5.64
CA ASP A 176 -11.69 -3.61 5.76
C ASP A 176 -12.57 -4.82 5.46
N TRP A 177 -13.57 -5.07 6.31
CA TRP A 177 -14.55 -6.13 6.14
C TRP A 177 -15.85 -5.55 5.62
N LEU A 178 -16.48 -6.25 4.67
CA LEU A 178 -17.76 -5.87 4.11
C LEU A 178 -18.74 -7.04 4.14
N ASP A 179 -20.02 -6.71 4.22
CA ASP A 179 -21.10 -7.69 4.13
C ASP A 179 -21.43 -8.04 2.66
N ALA A 180 -22.47 -8.86 2.47
CA ALA A 180 -22.92 -9.30 1.14
C ALA A 180 -23.45 -8.15 0.28
N ALA A 181 -23.91 -7.05 0.90
CA ALA A 181 -24.33 -5.83 0.23
C ALA A 181 -23.17 -4.84 0.02
N SER A 182 -21.92 -5.28 0.29
CA SER A 182 -20.71 -4.45 0.24
C SER A 182 -20.74 -3.25 1.20
N MET A 183 -21.48 -3.36 2.31
CA MET A 183 -21.48 -2.36 3.37
C MET A 183 -20.39 -2.65 4.40
N PRO A 184 -19.74 -1.61 4.98
CA PRO A 184 -18.69 -1.81 5.98
C PRO A 184 -19.23 -2.52 7.22
N VAL A 185 -18.55 -3.59 7.64
CA VAL A 185 -18.81 -4.25 8.91
C VAL A 185 -17.92 -3.64 9.99
N ALA A 186 -18.52 -3.18 11.08
CA ALA A 186 -17.78 -2.63 12.20
C ALA A 186 -16.80 -3.66 12.76
N SER A 187 -15.55 -3.26 12.90
CA SER A 187 -14.49 -4.11 13.47
C SER A 187 -13.71 -3.32 14.50
N ALA A 188 -13.58 -3.88 15.70
CA ALA A 188 -12.73 -3.31 16.75
C ALA A 188 -11.24 -3.29 16.35
N THR A 189 -10.86 -4.10 15.36
CA THR A 189 -9.48 -4.28 14.86
C THR A 189 -9.23 -3.57 13.53
N ASN A 190 -10.06 -2.60 13.11
CA ASN A 190 -9.78 -1.79 11.92
C ASN A 190 -8.68 -0.74 12.16
N SER A 191 -7.51 -1.18 12.62
CA SER A 191 -6.34 -0.35 12.85
C SER A 191 -5.28 -0.59 11.77
N LEU A 192 -4.47 0.44 11.50
CA LEU A 192 -3.32 0.33 10.62
C LEU A 192 -2.22 -0.47 11.30
N THR A 193 -1.84 -1.58 10.68
CA THR A 193 -0.76 -2.44 11.16
C THR A 193 0.50 -2.17 10.35
N SER A 194 1.59 -1.81 11.01
CA SER A 194 2.89 -1.57 10.37
C SER A 194 3.75 -2.82 10.39
N VAL A 195 4.34 -3.16 9.24
CA VAL A 195 5.18 -4.34 9.08
C VAL A 195 6.47 -3.98 8.34
N THR A 196 7.54 -4.68 8.70
CA THR A 196 8.84 -4.61 8.04
C THR A 196 9.01 -5.86 7.21
N ILE A 197 9.51 -5.70 5.98
CA ILE A 197 9.80 -6.78 5.03
C ILE A 197 11.25 -6.64 4.55
N ASN A 198 11.98 -7.74 4.54
CA ASN A 198 13.35 -7.81 4.05
C ASN A 198 13.40 -7.81 2.51
N PRO A 199 14.59 -7.57 1.92
CA PRO A 199 14.77 -7.67 0.49
C PRO A 199 14.37 -9.06 -0.03
N LYS A 200 13.60 -9.13 -1.12
CA LYS A 200 13.22 -10.39 -1.79
C LYS A 200 12.50 -11.40 -0.90
N GLU A 201 11.95 -10.94 0.23
CA GLU A 201 11.19 -11.77 1.16
C GLU A 201 9.73 -11.87 0.72
N THR A 202 9.10 -13.01 1.04
CA THR A 202 7.64 -13.16 1.05
C THR A 202 7.17 -13.31 2.49
N ILE A 203 6.23 -12.47 2.92
CA ILE A 203 5.55 -12.59 4.22
C ILE A 203 4.07 -12.93 4.01
N THR A 204 3.42 -13.50 5.02
CA THR A 204 1.97 -13.75 4.99
C THR A 204 1.26 -12.79 5.95
N LEU A 205 0.35 -11.98 5.42
CA LEU A 205 -0.55 -11.15 6.20
C LEU A 205 -1.85 -11.92 6.45
N THR A 206 -2.33 -11.93 7.69
CA THR A 206 -3.57 -12.64 8.02
C THR A 206 -4.54 -11.77 8.79
N ALA A 207 -5.83 -12.01 8.57
CA ALA A 207 -6.91 -11.39 9.32
C ALA A 207 -8.11 -12.33 9.44
N VAL A 208 -8.88 -12.17 10.50
CA VAL A 208 -10.12 -12.90 10.75
C VAL A 208 -11.26 -11.90 10.78
N ALA A 209 -12.38 -12.27 10.17
CA ALA A 209 -13.61 -11.50 10.14
C ALA A 209 -14.07 -11.18 11.57
N PRO A 210 -14.58 -9.96 11.82
CA PRO A 210 -15.12 -9.60 13.14
C PRO A 210 -16.43 -10.33 13.45
N SER A 211 -17.12 -10.83 12.43
CA SER A 211 -18.40 -11.52 12.55
C SER A 211 -18.72 -12.34 11.29
N PRO A 212 -19.68 -13.28 11.35
CA PRO A 212 -20.05 -14.13 10.20
C PRO A 212 -20.72 -13.37 9.05
N VAL A 213 -21.26 -12.17 9.31
CA VAL A 213 -21.87 -11.34 8.26
C VAL A 213 -20.85 -10.72 7.32
N ALA A 214 -19.57 -10.69 7.70
CA ALA A 214 -18.49 -10.19 6.86
C ALA A 214 -18.08 -11.23 5.80
N THR A 215 -18.75 -11.18 4.65
CA THR A 215 -18.54 -12.10 3.52
C THR A 215 -17.52 -11.61 2.50
N GLN A 216 -17.06 -10.36 2.61
CA GLN A 216 -16.10 -9.75 1.70
C GLN A 216 -15.01 -9.01 2.49
N TRP A 217 -13.86 -8.79 1.86
CA TRP A 217 -12.76 -8.04 2.45
C TRP A 217 -12.04 -7.18 1.41
N ARG A 218 -11.36 -6.15 1.90
CA ARG A 218 -10.45 -5.31 1.14
C ARG A 218 -9.18 -5.10 1.94
N LEU A 219 -8.04 -5.37 1.31
CA LEU A 219 -6.72 -5.05 1.87
C LEU A 219 -6.25 -3.73 1.29
N THR A 220 -5.80 -2.82 2.15
CA THR A 220 -5.20 -1.56 1.72
C THR A 220 -3.77 -1.48 2.22
N PHE A 221 -2.82 -1.25 1.32
CA PHE A 221 -1.45 -0.89 1.64
C PHE A 221 -1.29 0.62 1.64
N LEU A 222 -0.56 1.11 2.63
CA LEU A 222 -0.17 2.50 2.76
C LEU A 222 1.34 2.57 2.93
N ASP A 223 1.92 3.57 2.29
CA ASP A 223 3.31 3.86 2.50
C ASP A 223 3.50 4.43 3.90
N SER A 224 4.17 3.68 4.77
CA SER A 224 4.72 4.25 6.00
C SER A 224 6.06 4.86 5.64
N ASN A 225 6.02 6.07 5.08
CA ASN A 225 7.24 6.87 4.96
C ASN A 225 7.80 7.06 6.37
N GLY A 226 9.00 6.50 6.58
CA GLY A 226 9.80 6.74 7.77
C GLY A 226 10.46 8.11 7.71
#